data_AF-A0A060BTT2-F1
#
_entry.id   AF-A0A060BTT2-F1
#
_cell.length_a   1.000
_cell.length_b   1.000
_cell.length_c   1.000
_cell.angle_alpha   90.00
_cell.angle_beta   90.00
_cell.angle_gamma   90.00
#
_symmetry.space_group_name_H-M   'P 1'
#
loop_
_entity.id
_entity.type
_entity.pdbx_description
1 polymer ?
#
loop_
_entity_poly.entity_id
_entity_poly.type
_entity_poly.pdbx_seq_one_letter_code
_entity_poly.pdbx_strand_id
1 'polypeptide(L)'
;TAEMLAEDLEIENYTVQMLYEPKTNIRLGVYYLGRLIEKFEDTITALAAYNAGTGNVSAWLNNPDYSEDGKTLKNIPYPETQNYNKKSFLQPQGIFQPPKKSIN
;
A
#
# COMPACT_ATOMS: atom_id res chain seq x y z
N THR A 1 -5.29 11.04 3.26
CA THR A 1 -4.60 9.81 3.70
C THR A 1 -3.74 10.04 4.92
N ALA A 2 -2.70 10.87 4.86
CA ALA A 2 -1.77 11.02 5.98
C ALA A 2 -2.39 11.54 7.29
N GLU A 3 -3.36 12.46 7.21
CA GLU A 3 -4.10 12.98 8.38
C GLU A 3 -4.90 11.87 9.09
N MET A 4 -5.73 11.12 8.36
CA MET A 4 -6.43 9.93 8.89
C MET A 4 -5.48 8.91 9.52
N LEU A 5 -4.31 8.65 8.90
CA LEU A 5 -3.33 7.72 9.46
C LEU A 5 -2.64 8.28 10.72
N ALA A 6 -2.49 9.61 10.80
CA ALA A 6 -1.95 10.28 11.97
C ALA A 6 -2.94 10.24 13.14
N GLU A 7 -4.24 10.37 12.86
CA GLU A 7 -5.32 10.15 13.84
C GLU A 7 -5.31 8.70 14.35
N ASP A 8 -5.28 7.71 13.45
CA ASP A 8 -5.23 6.29 13.80
C ASP A 8 -4.00 5.91 14.66
N LEU A 9 -2.90 6.65 14.50
CA LEU A 9 -1.64 6.46 15.24
C LEU A 9 -1.49 7.38 16.46
N GLU A 10 -2.51 8.18 16.75
CA GLU A 10 -2.52 9.17 17.84
C GLU A 10 -1.31 10.12 17.78
N ILE A 11 -0.95 10.59 16.58
CA ILE A 11 0.13 11.57 16.41
C ILE A 11 -0.41 12.95 16.78
N GLU A 12 -0.01 13.42 17.96
CA GLU A 12 -0.40 14.74 18.46
C GLU A 12 0.11 15.88 17.56
N ASN A 13 -0.73 16.92 17.42
CA ASN A 13 -0.41 18.14 16.68
C ASN A 13 0.11 17.89 15.25
N TYR A 14 -0.43 16.86 14.59
CA TYR A 14 -0.03 16.52 13.23
C TYR A 14 -0.17 17.72 12.28
N THR A 15 0.86 17.96 11.49
CA THR A 15 0.85 18.94 10.39
C THR A 15 1.43 18.30 9.14
N VAL A 16 1.05 18.81 7.96
CA VAL A 16 1.58 18.31 6.68
C VAL A 16 3.10 18.43 6.61
N GLN A 17 3.68 19.44 7.26
CA GLN A 17 5.13 19.64 7.33
C GLN A 17 5.86 18.46 7.98
N MET A 18 5.22 17.74 8.89
CA MET A 18 5.82 16.56 9.52
C MET A 18 6.05 15.41 8.53
N LEU A 19 5.46 15.44 7.33
CA LEU A 19 5.77 14.46 6.29
C LEU A 19 7.19 14.59 5.73
N TYR A 20 7.85 15.73 5.95
CA TYR A 20 9.26 15.93 5.59
C TYR A 20 10.20 15.41 6.69
N GLU A 21 9.68 15.09 7.88
CA GLU A 21 10.45 14.46 8.95
C GLU A 21 10.58 12.95 8.68
N PRO A 22 11.80 12.42 8.49
CA PRO A 22 11.98 11.02 8.10
C PRO A 22 11.28 10.02 9.03
N LYS A 23 11.32 10.29 10.34
CA LYS A 23 10.69 9.43 11.35
C LYS A 23 9.17 9.33 11.17
N THR A 24 8.51 10.47 10.98
CA THR A 24 7.04 10.53 10.81
C THR A 24 6.64 9.94 9.47
N ASN A 25 7.38 10.26 8.40
CA ASN A 25 7.15 9.73 7.06
C ASN A 25 7.22 8.20 7.04
N ILE A 26 8.29 7.62 7.60
CA ILE A 26 8.47 6.17 7.69
C ILE A 26 7.35 5.53 8.54
N ARG A 27 7.02 6.11 9.69
CA ARG A 27 5.98 5.57 10.59
C ARG A 27 4.62 5.50 9.88
N LEU A 28 4.19 6.60 9.24
CA LEU A 28 2.94 6.65 8.49
C LEU A 28 2.95 5.73 7.27
N GLY A 29 4.06 5.70 6.52
CA GLY A 29 4.20 4.87 5.32
C GLY A 29 4.13 3.38 5.63
N VAL A 30 4.85 2.91 6.66
CA VAL A 30 4.82 1.50 7.09
C VAL A 30 3.44 1.13 7.63
N TYR A 31 2.83 2.00 8.44
CA TYR A 31 1.48 1.77 8.97
C TYR A 31 0.46 1.64 7.83
N TYR A 32 0.51 2.54 6.85
CA TYR A 32 -0.38 2.47 5.69
C TYR A 32 -0.18 1.20 4.86
N LEU A 33 1.08 0.85 4.57
CA LEU A 33 1.39 -0.37 3.82
C LEU A 33 0.90 -1.63 4.54
N GLY A 34 1.05 -1.70 5.87
CA GLY A 34 0.50 -2.77 6.69
C GLY A 34 -1.02 -2.92 6.53
N ARG A 35 -1.77 -1.82 6.63
CA ARG A 35 -3.22 -1.82 6.42
C ARG A 35 -3.62 -2.26 5.01
N LEU A 36 -2.83 -1.93 3.99
CA LEU A 36 -3.10 -2.37 2.61
C LEU A 36 -2.85 -3.86 2.44
N ILE A 37 -1.78 -4.39 3.03
CA ILE A 37 -1.48 -5.83 3.00
C ILE A 37 -2.60 -6.60 3.71
N GLU A 38 -3.08 -6.13 4.86
CA GLU A 38 -4.23 -6.72 5.55
C GLU A 38 -5.52 -6.64 4.73
N LYS A 39 -5.77 -5.52 4.05
CA LYS A 39 -6.98 -5.30 3.26
C LYS A 39 -7.04 -6.18 2.01
N PHE A 40 -5.92 -6.29 1.28
CA PHE A 40 -5.92 -6.93 -0.04
C PHE A 40 -5.39 -8.36 -0.02
N GLU A 41 -4.68 -8.77 1.04
CA GLU A 41 -4.09 -10.11 1.22
C GLU A 41 -3.15 -10.57 0.09
N ASP A 42 -2.85 -9.69 -0.87
CA ASP A 42 -1.91 -9.89 -1.96
C ASP A 42 -0.96 -8.69 -2.05
N THR A 43 0.34 -8.96 -2.03
CA THR A 43 1.39 -7.94 -1.97
C THR A 43 1.40 -7.06 -3.22
N ILE A 44 1.14 -7.64 -4.41
CA ILE A 44 1.14 -6.87 -5.67
C ILE A 44 -0.04 -5.89 -5.67
N THR A 45 -1.22 -6.35 -5.27
CA THR A 45 -2.43 -5.55 -5.17
C THR A 45 -2.30 -4.46 -4.09
N ALA A 46 -1.70 -4.79 -2.94
CA ALA A 46 -1.41 -3.82 -1.88
C ALA A 46 -0.42 -2.72 -2.34
N LEU A 47 0.66 -3.09 -3.03
CA LEU A 47 1.62 -2.12 -3.59
C LEU A 47 0.99 -1.24 -4.67
N ALA A 48 0.12 -1.82 -5.52
CA ALA A 48 -0.64 -1.06 -6.49
C ALA A 48 -1.55 -0.05 -5.80
N ALA A 49 -2.20 -0.43 -4.69
CA ALA A 49 -3.07 0.45 -3.92
C ALA A 49 -2.30 1.53 -3.16
N TYR A 50 -1.06 1.26 -2.78
CA TYR A 50 -0.18 2.25 -2.16
C TYR A 50 0.15 3.38 -3.13
N ASN A 51 0.43 3.05 -4.40
CA ASN A 51 0.79 4.03 -5.43
C ASN A 51 -0.43 4.65 -6.13
N ALA A 52 -1.41 3.85 -6.54
CA ALA A 52 -2.58 4.32 -7.31
C ALA A 52 -3.79 4.69 -6.44
N GLY A 53 -3.76 4.40 -5.14
CA GLY A 53 -4.88 4.60 -4.23
C GLY A 53 -5.87 3.42 -4.21
N THR A 54 -6.47 3.19 -3.03
CA THR A 54 -7.35 2.05 -2.78
C THR A 54 -8.64 2.06 -3.61
N GLY A 55 -9.17 3.24 -3.95
CA GLY A 55 -10.38 3.37 -4.77
C GLY A 55 -10.16 2.87 -6.19
N ASN A 56 -9.03 3.26 -6.82
CA ASN A 56 -8.66 2.80 -8.15
C ASN A 56 -8.46 1.28 -8.18
N VAL A 57 -7.70 0.75 -7.22
CA VAL A 57 -7.49 -0.70 -7.12
C VAL A 57 -8.78 -1.46 -6.88
N SER A 58 -9.69 -0.96 -6.03
CA SER A 58 -10.99 -1.60 -5.82
C SER A 58 -11.82 -1.60 -7.10
N ALA A 59 -11.78 -0.53 -7.89
CA ALA A 59 -12.44 -0.48 -9.19
C ALA A 59 -11.83 -1.46 -10.20
N TRP A 60 -10.51 -1.64 -10.20
CA TRP A 60 -9.84 -2.61 -11.06
C TRP A 60 -10.15 -4.05 -10.66
N LEU A 61 -10.17 -4.35 -9.35
CA LEU A 61 -10.56 -5.66 -8.84
C LEU A 61 -11.99 -6.03 -9.25
N ASN A 62 -12.90 -5.05 -9.32
CA ASN A 62 -14.28 -5.28 -9.77
C ASN A 62 -14.42 -5.40 -11.30
N ASN A 63 -13.34 -5.25 -12.08
CA ASN A 63 -13.37 -5.32 -13.53
C ASN A 63 -12.67 -6.60 -14.04
N PRO A 64 -13.37 -7.47 -14.82
CA PRO A 64 -12.82 -8.73 -15.34
C PRO A 64 -11.59 -8.58 -16.24
N ASP A 65 -11.38 -7.40 -16.84
CA ASP A 65 -10.19 -7.09 -17.64
C ASP A 65 -8.92 -6.99 -16.77
N TYR A 66 -9.06 -6.65 -15.49
CA TYR A 66 -7.95 -6.41 -14.57
C TYR A 66 -7.85 -7.42 -13.42
N SER A 67 -8.93 -8.14 -13.09
CA SER A 67 -8.96 -9.19 -12.08
C SER A 67 -9.97 -10.29 -12.43
N GLU A 68 -9.64 -11.55 -12.19
CA GLU A 68 -10.54 -12.68 -12.45
C GLU A 68 -11.31 -13.12 -11.21
N ASP A 69 -10.74 -12.90 -10.03
CA ASP A 69 -11.24 -13.37 -8.74
C ASP A 69 -11.77 -12.25 -7.85
N GLY A 70 -11.67 -10.99 -8.30
CA GLY A 70 -12.01 -9.81 -7.52
C GLY A 70 -11.07 -9.53 -6.34
N LYS A 71 -9.94 -10.24 -6.26
CA LYS A 71 -8.99 -10.17 -5.14
C LYS A 71 -7.58 -9.83 -5.57
N THR A 72 -7.15 -10.36 -6.72
CA THR A 72 -5.80 -10.20 -7.25
C THR A 72 -5.82 -9.49 -8.59
N LEU A 73 -4.87 -8.56 -8.80
CA LEU A 73 -4.70 -7.89 -10.07
C LEU A 73 -3.90 -8.77 -11.05
N LYS A 74 -4.48 -9.12 -12.19
CA LYS A 74 -3.73 -9.71 -13.31
C LYS A 74 -3.08 -8.67 -14.22
N ASN A 75 -3.61 -7.44 -14.22
CA ASN A 75 -3.07 -6.33 -14.99
C ASN A 75 -3.25 -5.00 -14.25
N ILE A 76 -2.28 -4.11 -14.38
CA ILE A 76 -2.28 -2.77 -13.77
C ILE A 76 -2.35 -1.75 -14.91
N PRO A 77 -3.45 -1.00 -15.06
CA PRO A 77 -3.69 -0.16 -16.22
C PRO A 77 -2.82 1.10 -16.24
N TYR A 78 -2.32 1.54 -15.09
CA TYR A 78 -1.46 2.71 -14.98
C TYR A 78 0.01 2.31 -15.16
N PRO A 79 0.70 2.80 -16.21
CA PRO A 79 2.09 2.43 -16.46
C PRO A 79 3.03 2.82 -15.30
N GLU A 80 2.74 3.95 -14.64
CA GLU A 80 3.49 4.38 -13.45
C GLU A 80 3.37 3.35 -12.32
N THR A 81 2.16 2.92 -11.99
CA THR A 81 1.88 1.92 -10.95
C THR A 81 2.45 0.56 -11.30
N GLN A 82 2.37 0.16 -12.56
CA GLN A 82 3.00 -1.07 -13.03
C GLN A 82 4.52 -1.03 -12.85
N ASN A 83 5.15 0.11 -13.17
CA ASN A 83 6.58 0.31 -12.98
C ASN A 83 6.97 0.39 -11.50
N TYR A 84 6.14 1.03 -10.66
CA TYR A 84 6.32 1.06 -9.22
C TYR A 84 6.33 -0.36 -8.64
N ASN A 85 5.32 -1.18 -8.97
CA ASN A 85 5.26 -2.57 -8.54
C ASN A 85 6.47 -3.38 -9.01
N LYS A 86 6.85 -3.27 -10.29
CA LYS A 86 8.05 -3.95 -10.83
C LYS A 86 9.30 -3.56 -10.05
N LYS A 87 9.53 -2.28 -9.78
CA LYS A 87 10.70 -1.82 -9.00
C LYS A 87 10.66 -2.33 -7.57
N SER A 88 9.51 -2.31 -6.91
CA SER A 88 9.36 -2.79 -5.54
C SER A 88 9.57 -4.30 -5.43
N PHE A 89 9.10 -5.07 -6.41
CA PHE A 89 9.18 -6.54 -6.42
C PHE A 89 10.54 -7.08 -6.91
N LEU A 90 11.19 -6.37 -7.84
CA LEU A 90 12.52 -6.72 -8.38
C LEU A 90 13.68 -6.23 -7.51
N GLN A 91 13.40 -5.59 -6.37
CA GLN A 91 14.41 -5.22 -5.37
C GLN A 91 14.43 -6.17 -4.15
N PRO A 92 14.50 -7.51 -4.27
CA PRO A 92 14.57 -8.41 -3.11
C PRO A 92 15.98 -8.43 -2.48
N GLN A 93 16.67 -7.30 -2.39
CA GLN A 93 17.86 -7.15 -1.55
C GLN A 93 17.45 -6.70 -0.13
N GLY A 94 16.68 -7.56 0.55
CA GLY A 94 16.80 -7.73 2.00
C GLY A 94 16.12 -6.79 2.99
N ILE A 95 15.19 -5.89 2.62
CA ILE A 95 14.68 -4.87 3.59
C ILE A 95 13.23 -5.03 4.03
N PHE A 96 12.33 -5.65 3.27
CA PHE A 96 10.93 -5.76 3.69
C PHE A 96 10.40 -7.19 3.61
N GLN A 97 10.26 -7.84 4.78
CA GLN A 97 9.35 -8.96 4.93
C GLN A 97 8.07 -8.43 5.59
N PRO A 98 6.88 -8.67 5.02
CA PRO A 98 5.64 -8.29 5.67
C PRO A 98 5.55 -9.02 7.02
N PRO A 99 4.96 -8.38 8.05
CA PRO A 99 4.76 -9.02 9.35
C PRO A 99 3.95 -10.31 9.16
N LYS A 100 4.52 -11.44 9.59
CA LYS A 100 3.79 -12.71 9.62
C LYS A 100 2.60 -12.52 10.56
N LYS A 101 1.38 -12.83 10.10
CA LYS A 101 0.18 -12.87 10.93
C LYS A 101 0.49 -13.73 12.16
N SER A 102 0.48 -13.13 13.35
CA SER A 102 0.47 -13.87 14.60
C SER A 102 -0.88 -14.56 14.70
N ILE A 103 -0.89 -15.87 14.47
CA ILE A 103 -2.06 -16.71 14.72
C ILE A 103 -2.05 -16.97 16.23
N ASN A 104 -2.99 -16.37 16.95
CA ASN A 104 -3.36 -16.81 18.31
C ASN A 104 -4.31 -18.01 18.22
#